data_AF-A0A2E1J4A3-F1
#
_entry.id   AF-A0A2E1J4A3-F1
#
_cell.length_a   1.000
_cell.length_b   1.000
_cell.length_c   1.000
_cell.angle_alpha   90.00
_cell.angle_beta   90.00
_cell.angle_gamma   90.00
#
_symmetry.space_group_name_H-M   'P 1'
#
loop_
_entity.id
_entity.type
_entity.pdbx_description
1 polymer ?
#
loop_
_entity_poly.entity_id
_entity_poly.type
_entity_poly.pdbx_seq_one_letter_code
_entity_poly.pdbx_strand_id
1 'polypeptide(L)'
;MKTNQNSLDIFCAEKINKLEKNASFRTLKTTHRGAEAKSHQSGKFLISFSCNDYLGLSHHPTILEKANEAARLYGAGAAASRLITGNYPLLEDLEKKLAKLKNTQACLIFGSGFLANIGLIPALAGTDDLILVDELAHACLNSGARLSNAKVIRFKHNDCDDLEHHLKSQRNLFSKCLILTDTVFSMDGDLAPLPSLRDIANRHDSWLITDDAHGIGVVGAGRGGGFAFDPPI
;
A
#
# COMPACT_ATOMS: atom_id res chain seq x y z
N MET A 1 28.04 34.48 23.27
CA MET A 1 27.55 34.38 21.88
C MET A 1 26.16 33.76 21.93
N LYS A 2 25.09 34.53 21.73
CA LYS A 2 23.74 33.97 21.57
C LYS A 2 23.69 33.34 20.18
N THR A 3 23.51 32.03 20.10
CA THR A 3 23.22 31.35 18.83
C THR A 3 21.92 31.94 18.29
N ASN A 4 22.00 32.73 17.21
CA ASN A 4 20.83 33.13 16.43
C ASN A 4 20.30 31.87 15.73
N GLN A 5 19.61 31.01 16.46
CA GLN A 5 18.79 29.95 15.86
C GLN A 5 17.66 30.64 15.10
N ASN A 6 17.53 30.32 13.82
CA ASN A 6 16.45 30.87 13.00
C ASN A 6 15.11 30.21 13.40
N SER A 7 14.00 30.73 12.87
CA SER A 7 12.67 30.21 13.20
C SER A 7 12.45 28.74 12.79
N LEU A 8 13.16 28.25 11.77
CA LEU A 8 13.12 26.84 11.36
C LEU A 8 13.81 25.94 12.39
N ASP A 9 14.97 26.35 12.91
CA ASP A 9 15.70 25.59 13.94
C ASP A 9 14.87 25.46 15.21
N ILE A 10 14.25 26.55 15.65
CA ILE A 10 13.36 26.58 16.82
C ILE A 10 12.19 25.61 16.61
N PHE A 11 11.50 25.70 15.46
CA PHE A 11 10.39 24.81 15.12
C PHE A 11 10.79 23.33 15.11
N CYS A 12 11.94 23.01 14.50
CA CYS A 12 12.45 21.64 14.45
C CYS A 12 12.78 21.11 15.86
N ALA A 13 13.42 21.92 16.70
CA ALA A 13 13.74 21.56 18.07
C ALA A 13 12.48 21.31 18.90
N GLU A 14 11.48 22.20 18.82
CA GLU A 14 10.19 22.04 19.49
C GLU A 14 9.47 20.76 19.05
N LYS A 15 9.49 20.45 17.75
CA LYS A 15 8.87 19.24 17.20
C LYS A 15 9.58 17.97 17.68
N ILE A 16 10.91 17.95 17.70
CA ILE A 16 11.70 16.82 18.23
C ILE A 16 11.42 16.63 19.72
N ASN A 17 11.48 17.70 20.51
CA ASN A 17 11.20 17.65 21.95
C ASN A 17 9.80 17.09 22.24
N LYS A 18 8.81 17.42 21.40
CA LYS A 18 7.45 16.85 21.52
C LYS A 18 7.43 15.35 21.22
N LEU A 19 8.15 14.89 20.19
CA LEU A 19 8.23 13.47 19.87
C LEU A 19 8.92 12.66 20.98
N GLU A 20 9.99 13.21 21.57
CA GLU A 20 10.72 12.61 22.69
C GLU A 20 9.85 12.50 23.94
N LYS A 21 9.16 13.59 24.32
CA LYS A 21 8.21 13.60 25.46
C LYS A 21 7.10 12.56 25.32
N ASN A 22 6.68 12.28 24.08
CA ASN A 22 5.63 11.32 23.77
C ASN A 22 6.16 9.89 23.51
N ALA A 23 7.45 9.62 23.73
CA ALA A 23 8.10 8.34 23.41
C ALA A 23 7.87 7.87 21.95
N SER A 24 7.66 8.82 21.03
CA SER A 24 7.37 8.59 19.61
C SER A 24 8.53 8.96 18.69
N PHE A 25 9.63 9.44 19.27
CA PHE A 25 10.88 9.67 18.56
C PHE A 25 11.46 8.33 18.11
N ARG A 26 11.78 8.22 16.82
CA ARG A 26 12.27 6.98 16.20
C ARG A 26 13.71 7.17 15.74
N THR A 27 14.53 6.15 15.99
CA THR A 27 15.91 6.08 15.49
C THR A 27 16.05 4.88 14.56
N LEU A 28 16.78 5.05 13.48
CA LEU A 28 17.09 3.96 12.57
C LEU A 28 18.10 3.01 13.22
N LYS A 29 17.87 1.71 13.06
CA LYS A 29 18.84 0.69 13.46
C LYS A 29 19.42 -0.01 12.23
N THR A 30 20.71 0.18 12.01
CA THR A 30 21.45 -0.50 10.94
C THR A 30 21.31 -2.01 11.11
N THR A 31 20.73 -2.65 10.10
CA THR A 31 20.38 -4.07 10.12
C THR A 31 20.82 -4.71 8.82
N HIS A 32 21.66 -5.74 8.91
CA HIS A 32 21.98 -6.61 7.79
C HIS A 32 21.05 -7.83 7.85
N ARG A 33 20.33 -8.11 6.76
CA ARG A 33 19.47 -9.30 6.65
C ARG A 33 20.21 -10.39 5.90
N GLY A 34 20.06 -11.63 6.37
CA GLY A 34 20.49 -12.83 5.66
C GLY A 34 19.30 -13.73 5.30
N ALA A 35 19.61 -14.87 4.69
CA ALA A 35 18.62 -15.91 4.39
C ALA A 35 18.01 -16.53 5.66
N GLU A 36 16.90 -17.24 5.50
CA GLU A 36 16.27 -18.03 6.59
C GLU A 36 15.93 -17.18 7.83
N ALA A 37 15.40 -15.98 7.61
CA ALA A 37 15.06 -15.00 8.66
C ALA A 37 16.23 -14.55 9.55
N LYS A 38 17.49 -14.86 9.20
CA LYS A 38 18.66 -14.42 9.96
C LYS A 38 18.86 -12.91 9.79
N SER A 39 19.25 -12.23 10.86
CA SER A 39 19.62 -10.81 10.81
C SER A 39 20.77 -10.50 11.75
N HIS A 40 21.51 -9.44 11.44
CA HIS A 40 22.59 -8.91 12.25
C HIS A 40 22.32 -7.43 12.51
N GLN A 41 22.10 -7.08 13.77
CA GLN A 41 21.81 -5.72 14.21
C GLN A 41 22.66 -5.41 15.44
N SER A 42 23.36 -4.27 15.44
CA SER A 42 24.15 -3.79 16.58
C SER A 42 25.12 -4.84 17.17
N GLY A 43 25.82 -5.60 16.31
CA GLY A 43 26.79 -6.61 16.74
C GLY A 43 26.16 -7.95 17.18
N LYS A 44 24.84 -8.14 17.06
CA LYS A 44 24.13 -9.34 17.50
C LYS A 44 23.50 -10.10 16.34
N PHE A 45 23.71 -11.41 16.30
CA PHE A 45 22.96 -12.33 15.44
C PHE A 45 21.56 -12.56 16.03
N LEU A 46 20.54 -12.37 15.22
CA LEU A 46 19.14 -12.40 15.60
C LEU A 46 18.32 -13.20 14.59
N ILE A 47 17.18 -13.73 15.04
CA ILE A 47 16.11 -14.25 14.18
C ILE A 47 15.09 -13.12 14.01
N SER A 48 14.76 -12.79 12.76
CA SER A 48 13.84 -11.70 12.44
C SER A 48 12.40 -12.16 12.47
N PHE A 49 11.63 -11.65 13.44
CA PHE A 49 10.17 -11.74 13.51
C PHE A 49 9.50 -10.40 13.14
N SER A 50 10.23 -9.51 12.49
CA SER A 50 9.82 -8.11 12.24
C SER A 50 9.92 -7.72 10.77
N CYS A 51 9.91 -8.72 9.87
CA CYS A 51 10.07 -8.49 8.46
C CYS A 51 8.87 -8.95 7.63
N ASN A 52 8.72 -8.33 6.46
CA ASN A 52 7.62 -8.62 5.53
C ASN A 52 8.06 -9.57 4.39
N ASP A 53 9.15 -10.32 4.57
CA ASP A 53 9.59 -11.33 3.59
C ASP A 53 8.92 -12.67 3.88
N TYR A 54 7.58 -12.68 3.80
CA TYR A 54 6.72 -13.78 4.24
C TYR A 54 7.08 -15.14 3.63
N LEU A 55 7.60 -15.12 2.39
CA LEU A 55 7.94 -16.30 1.60
C LEU A 55 9.45 -16.55 1.52
N GLY A 56 10.28 -15.73 2.18
CA GLY A 56 11.75 -15.87 2.12
C GLY A 56 12.34 -15.60 0.73
N LEU A 57 11.65 -14.84 -0.12
CA LEU A 57 12.03 -14.65 -1.53
C LEU A 57 13.20 -13.69 -1.69
N SER A 58 13.47 -12.81 -0.72
CA SER A 58 14.56 -11.82 -0.81
C SER A 58 15.95 -12.44 -0.97
N HIS A 59 16.12 -13.70 -0.58
CA HIS A 59 17.38 -14.46 -0.69
C HIS A 59 17.24 -15.73 -1.53
N HIS A 60 16.13 -15.90 -2.27
CA HIS A 60 15.92 -17.10 -3.07
C HIS A 60 16.94 -17.17 -4.22
N PRO A 61 17.71 -18.27 -4.39
CA PRO A 61 18.81 -18.33 -5.35
C PRO A 61 18.41 -17.96 -6.79
N THR A 62 17.26 -18.44 -7.26
CA THR A 62 16.74 -18.12 -8.60
C THR A 62 16.44 -16.63 -8.78
N ILE A 63 15.97 -15.94 -7.73
CA ILE A 63 15.67 -14.51 -7.80
C ILE A 63 16.97 -13.72 -7.89
N LEU A 64 17.98 -14.08 -7.08
CA LEU A 64 19.29 -13.45 -7.11
C LEU A 64 19.97 -13.64 -8.48
N GLU A 65 19.92 -14.85 -9.03
CA GLU A 65 20.46 -15.15 -10.35
C GLU A 65 19.79 -14.30 -11.44
N LYS A 66 18.45 -14.27 -11.47
CA LYS A 66 17.69 -13.52 -12.48
C LYS A 66 17.85 -12.01 -12.33
N ALA A 67 17.97 -11.49 -11.11
CA ALA A 67 18.28 -10.09 -10.88
C ALA A 67 19.68 -9.72 -11.41
N ASN A 68 20.69 -10.57 -11.19
CA ASN A 68 22.04 -10.37 -11.71
C ASN A 68 22.09 -10.41 -13.24
N GLU A 69 21.37 -11.36 -13.85
CA GLU A 69 21.22 -11.46 -15.30
C GLU A 69 20.57 -10.19 -15.87
N ALA A 70 19.46 -9.76 -15.28
CA ALA A 70 18.75 -8.57 -15.71
C ALA A 70 19.62 -7.32 -15.61
N ALA A 71 20.36 -7.13 -14.51
CA ALA A 71 21.24 -5.98 -14.36
C ALA A 71 22.36 -5.94 -15.43
N ARG A 72 22.89 -7.10 -15.83
CA ARG A 72 23.90 -7.19 -16.91
C ARG A 72 23.32 -6.88 -18.28
N LEU A 73 22.11 -7.35 -18.55
CA LEU A 73 21.47 -7.21 -19.87
C LEU A 73 20.82 -5.84 -20.08
N TYR A 74 20.19 -5.30 -19.03
CA TYR A 74 19.33 -4.13 -19.09
C TYR A 74 19.91 -2.91 -18.36
N GLY A 75 21.03 -3.06 -17.66
CA GLY A 75 21.60 -1.99 -16.82
C GLY A 75 20.82 -1.79 -15.52
N ALA A 76 21.21 -0.75 -14.78
CA ALA A 76 20.72 -0.50 -13.42
C ALA A 76 19.50 0.45 -13.35
N GLY A 77 19.16 1.16 -14.42
CA GLY A 77 18.10 2.18 -14.39
C GLY A 77 17.55 2.54 -15.75
N ALA A 78 16.29 2.98 -15.76
CA ALA A 78 15.56 3.29 -16.98
C ALA A 78 15.89 4.67 -17.60
N ALA A 79 16.55 5.55 -16.86
CA ALA A 79 17.00 6.89 -17.26
C ALA A 79 15.92 7.88 -17.78
N ALA A 80 14.64 7.48 -17.82
CA ALA A 80 13.52 8.33 -18.21
C ALA A 80 12.20 7.80 -17.60
N SER A 81 11.13 8.59 -17.74
CA SER A 81 9.78 8.12 -17.44
C SER A 81 9.30 7.14 -18.51
N ARG A 82 8.31 6.30 -18.15
CA ARG A 82 7.76 5.28 -19.06
C ARG A 82 7.18 5.86 -20.35
N LEU A 83 6.57 7.05 -20.29
CA LEU A 83 5.96 7.71 -21.43
C LEU A 83 6.97 8.31 -22.43
N ILE A 84 8.26 8.36 -22.07
CA ILE A 84 9.31 8.90 -22.95
C ILE A 84 10.14 7.75 -23.52
N THR A 85 11.07 7.22 -22.73
CA THR A 85 11.97 6.13 -23.15
C THR A 85 12.27 5.14 -22.02
N GLY A 86 11.63 5.30 -20.86
CA GLY A 86 11.89 4.49 -19.66
C GLY A 86 11.06 3.22 -19.56
N ASN A 87 10.24 2.88 -20.56
CA ASN A 87 9.42 1.67 -20.54
C ASN A 87 10.25 0.44 -20.95
N TYR A 88 10.85 -0.24 -19.98
CA TYR A 88 11.61 -1.46 -20.23
C TYR A 88 10.70 -2.64 -20.61
N PRO A 89 11.12 -3.54 -21.52
CA PRO A 89 10.32 -4.71 -21.92
C PRO A 89 9.88 -5.59 -20.74
N LEU A 90 10.74 -5.70 -19.71
CA LEU A 90 10.44 -6.46 -18.50
C LEU A 90 9.20 -5.95 -17.74
N LEU A 91 8.87 -4.66 -17.87
CA LEU A 91 7.68 -4.09 -17.22
C LEU A 91 6.41 -4.64 -17.86
N GLU A 92 6.32 -4.69 -19.18
CA GLU A 92 5.15 -5.22 -19.88
C GLU A 92 4.97 -6.72 -19.63
N ASP A 93 6.07 -7.49 -19.60
CA ASP A 93 6.03 -8.91 -19.27
C ASP A 93 5.55 -9.14 -17.83
N LEU A 94 5.99 -8.29 -16.89
CA LEU A 94 5.53 -8.33 -15.51
C LEU A 94 4.04 -7.95 -15.40
N GLU A 95 3.60 -6.90 -16.10
CA GLU A 95 2.21 -6.44 -16.12
C GLU A 95 1.28 -7.54 -16.65
N LYS A 96 1.64 -8.21 -17.75
CA LYS A 96 0.87 -9.35 -18.29
C LYS A 96 0.77 -10.49 -17.28
N LYS A 97 1.88 -10.84 -16.61
CA LYS A 97 1.91 -11.90 -15.59
C LYS A 97 1.08 -11.55 -14.37
N LEU A 98 1.14 -10.31 -13.90
CA LEU A 98 0.36 -9.84 -12.75
C LEU A 98 -1.13 -9.73 -13.07
N ALA A 99 -1.49 -9.23 -14.25
CA ALA A 99 -2.88 -9.20 -14.70
C ALA A 99 -3.48 -10.62 -14.75
N LYS A 100 -2.72 -11.58 -15.31
CA LYS A 100 -3.11 -13.00 -15.29
C LYS A 100 -3.22 -13.55 -13.86
N LEU A 101 -2.26 -13.28 -12.99
CA LEU A 101 -2.27 -13.71 -11.58
C LEU A 101 -3.53 -13.23 -10.87
N LYS A 102 -3.89 -11.95 -11.06
CA LYS A 102 -5.03 -11.30 -10.43
C LYS A 102 -6.36 -11.47 -11.17
N ASN A 103 -6.38 -12.19 -12.30
CA ASN A 103 -7.56 -12.31 -13.16
C ASN A 103 -8.16 -10.96 -13.58
N THR A 104 -7.30 -9.97 -13.86
CA THR A 104 -7.72 -8.63 -14.29
C THR A 104 -7.42 -8.41 -15.76
N GLN A 105 -8.07 -7.41 -16.36
CA GLN A 105 -7.88 -7.07 -17.78
C GLN A 105 -6.51 -6.43 -18.06
N ALA A 106 -5.95 -5.72 -17.07
CA ALA A 106 -4.69 -5.01 -17.19
C ALA A 106 -4.00 -4.87 -15.82
N CYS A 107 -2.71 -4.49 -15.85
CA CYS A 107 -1.91 -4.14 -14.69
C CYS A 107 -0.98 -2.98 -15.07
N LEU A 108 -0.66 -2.12 -14.11
CA LEU A 108 0.29 -1.02 -14.28
C LEU A 108 1.30 -1.02 -13.12
N ILE A 109 2.59 -1.00 -13.45
CA ILE A 109 3.67 -0.97 -12.45
C ILE A 109 3.97 0.46 -11.97
N PHE A 110 4.12 0.60 -10.66
CA PHE A 110 4.61 1.79 -9.95
C PHE A 110 5.86 1.45 -9.13
N GLY A 111 6.65 2.46 -8.78
CA GLY A 111 7.89 2.28 -8.00
C GLY A 111 7.67 1.82 -6.55
N SER A 112 6.46 1.94 -6.01
CA SER A 112 6.07 1.39 -4.71
C SER A 112 4.54 1.34 -4.58
N GLY A 113 4.02 0.56 -3.63
CA GLY A 113 2.59 0.56 -3.30
C GLY A 113 2.09 1.93 -2.81
N PHE A 114 2.96 2.70 -2.12
CA PHE A 114 2.63 4.08 -1.75
C PHE A 114 2.39 4.95 -2.99
N LEU A 115 3.31 4.89 -3.97
CA LEU A 115 3.19 5.64 -5.23
C LEU A 115 1.97 5.21 -6.05
N ALA A 116 1.65 3.91 -6.06
CA ALA A 116 0.45 3.41 -6.73
C ALA A 116 -0.82 4.07 -6.17
N ASN A 117 -1.00 4.07 -4.85
CA ASN A 117 -2.23 4.57 -4.23
C ASN A 117 -2.35 6.12 -4.30
N ILE A 118 -1.24 6.86 -4.14
CA ILE A 118 -1.29 8.32 -4.32
C ILE A 118 -1.42 8.75 -5.79
N GLY A 119 -1.13 7.87 -6.74
CA GLY A 119 -1.36 8.11 -8.17
C GLY A 119 -2.77 7.72 -8.61
N LEU A 120 -3.26 6.56 -8.13
CA LEU A 120 -4.54 5.98 -8.52
C LEU A 120 -5.73 6.79 -7.99
N ILE A 121 -5.78 7.03 -6.68
CA ILE A 121 -6.97 7.60 -6.04
C ILE A 121 -7.32 9.00 -6.57
N PRO A 122 -6.40 9.98 -6.64
CA PRO A 122 -6.71 11.31 -7.20
C PRO A 122 -6.94 11.30 -8.72
N ALA A 123 -6.59 10.22 -9.44
CA ALA A 123 -6.95 10.07 -10.84
C ALA A 123 -8.40 9.60 -11.04
N LEU A 124 -9.01 9.00 -10.01
CA LEU A 124 -10.37 8.45 -10.07
C LEU A 124 -11.43 9.30 -9.35
N ALA A 125 -11.02 10.09 -8.37
CA ALA A 125 -11.91 10.93 -7.56
C ALA A 125 -11.41 12.38 -7.46
N GLY A 126 -12.35 13.33 -7.42
CA GLY A 126 -12.13 14.77 -7.29
C GLY A 126 -13.05 15.44 -6.26
N THR A 127 -13.14 16.76 -6.30
CA THR A 127 -13.90 17.59 -5.34
C THR A 127 -15.39 17.27 -5.23
N ASP A 128 -15.98 16.72 -6.28
CA ASP A 128 -17.42 16.41 -6.36
C ASP A 128 -17.73 14.95 -5.98
N ASP A 129 -16.72 14.20 -5.54
CA ASP A 129 -16.81 12.77 -5.25
C ASP A 129 -16.70 12.47 -3.75
N LEU A 130 -17.14 11.26 -3.38
CA LEU A 130 -17.06 10.72 -2.03
C LEU A 130 -16.01 9.61 -1.96
N ILE A 131 -15.21 9.59 -0.89
CA ILE A 131 -14.34 8.47 -0.54
C ILE A 131 -14.71 7.98 0.86
N LEU A 132 -15.07 6.71 0.96
CA LEU A 132 -15.22 5.99 2.21
C LEU A 132 -13.99 5.11 2.41
N VAL A 133 -13.27 5.30 3.51
CA VAL A 133 -12.03 4.57 3.80
C VAL A 133 -12.13 3.88 5.14
N ASP A 134 -11.74 2.60 5.21
CA ASP A 134 -11.65 1.88 6.49
C ASP A 134 -10.71 2.64 7.43
N GLU A 135 -11.10 2.80 8.71
CA GLU A 135 -10.33 3.62 9.65
C GLU A 135 -8.91 3.11 9.91
N LEU A 136 -8.66 1.80 9.71
CA LEU A 136 -7.36 1.15 9.85
C LEU A 136 -6.63 0.94 8.51
N ALA A 137 -7.23 1.37 7.39
CA ALA A 137 -6.60 1.28 6.07
C ALA A 137 -5.20 1.91 6.05
N HIS A 138 -4.29 1.31 5.28
CA HIS A 138 -2.91 1.72 5.27
C HIS A 138 -2.73 3.22 4.94
N ALA A 139 -1.67 3.84 5.47
CA ALA A 139 -1.46 5.28 5.39
C ALA A 139 -1.38 5.82 3.94
N CYS A 140 -1.02 4.98 2.97
CA CYS A 140 -0.99 5.36 1.55
C CYS A 140 -2.39 5.56 0.95
N LEU A 141 -3.39 4.76 1.33
CA LEU A 141 -4.78 4.93 0.90
C LEU A 141 -5.34 6.26 1.43
N ASN A 142 -5.12 6.52 2.73
CA ASN A 142 -5.47 7.78 3.36
C ASN A 142 -4.77 8.99 2.70
N SER A 143 -3.50 8.83 2.31
CA SER A 143 -2.74 9.89 1.63
C SER A 143 -3.29 10.17 0.22
N GLY A 144 -3.60 9.11 -0.56
CA GLY A 144 -4.21 9.27 -1.87
C GLY A 144 -5.61 9.89 -1.79
N ALA A 145 -6.44 9.45 -0.83
CA ALA A 145 -7.75 10.05 -0.56
C ALA A 145 -7.63 11.54 -0.26
N ARG A 146 -6.67 11.95 0.57
CA ARG A 146 -6.44 13.37 0.86
C ARG A 146 -5.98 14.16 -0.37
N LEU A 147 -5.16 13.57 -1.24
CA LEU A 147 -4.68 14.22 -2.46
C LEU A 147 -5.77 14.41 -3.53
N SER A 148 -6.86 13.64 -3.47
CA SER A 148 -7.96 13.72 -4.43
C SER A 148 -8.82 14.99 -4.30
N ASN A 149 -8.77 15.67 -3.16
CA ASN A 149 -9.71 16.74 -2.76
C ASN A 149 -11.18 16.29 -2.64
N ALA A 150 -11.49 14.99 -2.77
CA ALA A 150 -12.82 14.44 -2.53
C ALA A 150 -13.24 14.59 -1.06
N LYS A 151 -14.55 14.49 -0.81
CA LYS A 151 -15.04 14.33 0.57
C LYS A 151 -14.60 12.97 1.08
N VAL A 152 -13.74 12.96 2.11
CA VAL A 152 -13.31 11.71 2.76
C VAL A 152 -14.09 11.49 4.05
N ILE A 153 -14.65 10.29 4.22
CA ILE A 153 -15.31 9.81 5.43
C ILE A 153 -14.67 8.47 5.82
N ARG A 154 -14.43 8.29 7.11
CA ARG A 154 -13.95 7.02 7.65
C ARG A 154 -15.14 6.21 8.14
N PHE A 155 -15.18 4.92 7.81
CA PHE A 155 -16.07 3.97 8.44
C PHE A 155 -15.28 3.08 9.39
N LYS A 156 -15.95 2.55 10.42
CA LYS A 156 -15.33 1.68 11.42
C LYS A 156 -14.73 0.44 10.80
N HIS A 157 -13.65 -0.04 11.40
CA HIS A 157 -12.87 -1.14 10.86
C HIS A 157 -13.71 -2.40 10.59
N ASN A 158 -13.71 -2.88 9.35
CA ASN A 158 -14.48 -4.03 8.86
C ASN A 158 -16.00 -3.96 9.13
N ASP A 159 -16.54 -2.79 9.48
CA ASP A 159 -17.94 -2.61 9.85
C ASP A 159 -18.77 -2.28 8.60
N CYS A 160 -19.40 -3.32 8.04
CA CYS A 160 -20.27 -3.19 6.87
C CYS A 160 -21.53 -2.37 7.14
N ASP A 161 -22.03 -2.36 8.37
CA ASP A 161 -23.24 -1.63 8.74
C ASP A 161 -22.96 -0.12 8.82
N ASP A 162 -21.81 0.26 9.40
CA ASP A 162 -21.35 1.65 9.45
C ASP A 162 -21.03 2.19 8.04
N LEU A 163 -20.40 1.37 7.19
CA LEU A 163 -20.20 1.69 5.78
C LEU A 163 -21.54 1.95 5.06
N GLU A 164 -22.51 1.03 5.18
CA GLU A 164 -23.81 1.16 4.53
C GLU A 164 -24.61 2.35 5.08
N HIS A 165 -24.47 2.67 6.37
CA HIS A 165 -25.04 3.87 6.98
C HIS A 165 -24.50 5.16 6.32
N HIS A 166 -23.19 5.25 6.12
CA HIS A 166 -22.59 6.38 5.42
C HIS A 166 -23.05 6.47 3.95
N LEU A 167 -23.11 5.34 3.23
CA LEU A 167 -23.59 5.33 1.85
C LEU A 167 -25.04 5.81 1.75
N LYS A 168 -25.94 5.31 2.61
CA LYS A 168 -27.36 5.73 2.62
C LYS A 168 -27.54 7.22 2.86
N SER A 169 -26.69 7.82 3.69
CA SER A 169 -26.79 9.25 4.04
C SER A 169 -26.06 10.19 3.08
N GLN A 170 -24.97 9.74 2.46
CA GLN A 170 -24.08 10.63 1.69
C GLN A 170 -24.09 10.36 0.19
N ARG A 171 -24.28 9.11 -0.28
CA ARG A 171 -23.99 8.71 -1.67
C ARG A 171 -24.68 9.58 -2.73
N ASN A 172 -25.93 9.98 -2.50
CA ASN A 172 -26.73 10.78 -3.43
C ASN A 172 -26.30 12.26 -3.52
N LEU A 173 -25.40 12.71 -2.64
CA LEU A 173 -24.87 14.09 -2.64
C LEU A 173 -23.63 14.24 -3.52
N PHE A 174 -23.06 13.14 -4.04
CA PHE A 174 -21.80 13.12 -4.77
C PHE A 174 -21.95 12.42 -6.11
N SER A 175 -21.08 12.78 -7.05
CA SER A 175 -21.09 12.21 -8.40
C SER A 175 -20.68 10.73 -8.37
N LYS A 176 -19.48 10.45 -7.84
CA LYS A 176 -18.96 9.09 -7.67
C LYS A 176 -18.67 8.78 -6.21
N CYS A 177 -18.50 7.50 -5.92
CA CYS A 177 -18.05 7.04 -4.62
C CYS A 177 -16.97 5.95 -4.76
N LEU A 178 -15.86 6.13 -4.06
CA LEU A 178 -14.85 5.09 -3.86
C LEU A 178 -14.95 4.52 -2.45
N ILE A 179 -14.79 3.21 -2.31
CA ILE A 179 -14.64 2.51 -1.03
C ILE A 179 -13.21 1.96 -1.00
N LEU A 180 -12.42 2.34 0.00
CA LEU A 180 -11.02 1.99 0.14
C LEU A 180 -10.81 1.10 1.36
N THR A 181 -10.14 -0.03 1.19
CA THR A 181 -9.77 -0.93 2.30
C THR A 181 -8.48 -1.70 1.99
N ASP A 182 -7.81 -2.18 3.03
CA ASP A 182 -6.79 -3.22 2.88
C ASP A 182 -7.52 -4.58 2.76
N THR A 183 -6.95 -5.56 2.06
CA THR A 183 -7.49 -6.92 2.05
C THR A 183 -7.03 -7.73 3.25
N VAL A 184 -5.77 -7.53 3.67
CA VAL A 184 -5.17 -8.06 4.89
C VAL A 184 -4.55 -6.86 5.62
N PHE A 185 -5.03 -6.56 6.83
CA PHE A 185 -4.60 -5.36 7.54
C PHE A 185 -3.21 -5.54 8.17
N SER A 186 -2.37 -4.51 8.00
CA SER A 186 -0.95 -4.55 8.37
C SER A 186 -0.65 -4.77 9.86
N MET A 187 -1.54 -4.31 10.75
CA MET A 187 -1.30 -4.31 12.20
C MET A 187 -1.83 -5.58 12.86
N ASP A 188 -3.07 -5.97 12.54
CA ASP A 188 -3.78 -7.06 13.21
C ASP A 188 -3.81 -8.35 12.37
N GLY A 189 -3.50 -8.27 11.07
CA GLY A 189 -3.39 -9.43 10.17
C GLY A 189 -4.72 -10.07 9.79
N ASP A 190 -5.83 -9.43 10.13
CA ASP A 190 -7.19 -9.85 9.81
C ASP A 190 -7.56 -9.53 8.35
N LEU A 191 -8.61 -10.20 7.88
CA LEU A 191 -9.11 -10.09 6.51
C LEU A 191 -10.31 -9.14 6.45
N ALA A 192 -10.31 -8.25 5.46
CA ALA A 192 -11.51 -7.47 5.14
C ALA A 192 -12.65 -8.37 4.67
N PRO A 193 -13.93 -8.04 5.00
CA PRO A 193 -15.11 -8.78 4.54
C PRO A 193 -15.44 -8.44 3.07
N LEU A 194 -14.49 -8.73 2.16
CA LEU A 194 -14.58 -8.35 0.74
C LEU A 194 -15.89 -8.76 0.05
N PRO A 195 -16.51 -9.93 0.30
CA PRO A 195 -17.80 -10.28 -0.30
C PRO A 195 -18.88 -9.27 0.05
N SER A 196 -19.02 -8.94 1.33
CA SER A 196 -19.99 -7.97 1.83
C SER A 196 -19.69 -6.57 1.29
N LEU A 197 -18.41 -6.16 1.28
CA LEU A 197 -18.01 -4.86 0.75
C LEU A 197 -18.31 -4.71 -0.74
N ARG A 198 -18.04 -5.75 -1.55
CA ARG A 198 -18.39 -5.76 -2.98
C ARG A 198 -19.90 -5.66 -3.18
N ASP A 199 -20.67 -6.43 -2.43
CA ASP A 199 -22.12 -6.46 -2.57
C ASP A 199 -22.75 -5.12 -2.14
N ILE A 200 -22.23 -4.47 -1.10
CA ILE A 200 -22.59 -3.10 -0.71
C ILE A 200 -22.20 -2.10 -1.81
N ALA A 201 -20.97 -2.17 -2.32
CA ALA A 201 -20.48 -1.28 -3.38
C ALA A 201 -21.38 -1.33 -4.62
N ASN A 202 -21.74 -2.53 -5.06
CA ASN A 202 -22.63 -2.76 -6.20
C ASN A 202 -24.05 -2.19 -5.96
N ARG A 203 -24.62 -2.39 -4.76
CA ARG A 203 -25.97 -1.87 -4.43
C ARG A 203 -26.03 -0.34 -4.41
N HIS A 204 -24.92 0.33 -4.15
CA HIS A 204 -24.83 1.79 -4.00
C HIS A 204 -24.14 2.50 -5.17
N ASP A 205 -23.85 1.80 -6.28
CA ASP A 205 -23.08 2.33 -7.41
C ASP A 205 -21.78 3.02 -6.94
N SER A 206 -20.97 2.26 -6.22
CA SER A 206 -19.68 2.68 -5.67
C SER A 206 -18.58 1.74 -6.16
N TRP A 207 -17.34 2.23 -6.25
CA TRP A 207 -16.20 1.45 -6.73
C TRP A 207 -15.32 1.01 -5.56
N LEU A 208 -15.10 -0.29 -5.43
CA LEU A 208 -14.24 -0.87 -4.40
C LEU A 208 -12.78 -0.88 -4.87
N ILE A 209 -11.88 -0.28 -4.09
CA ILE A 209 -10.43 -0.32 -4.27
C ILE A 209 -9.81 -1.01 -3.07
N THR A 210 -9.05 -2.07 -3.33
CA THR A 210 -8.43 -2.89 -2.28
C THR A 210 -6.90 -2.85 -2.35
N ASP A 211 -6.23 -2.63 -1.22
CA ASP A 211 -4.78 -2.80 -1.09
C ASP A 211 -4.45 -4.22 -0.61
N ASP A 212 -3.66 -4.97 -1.38
CA ASP A 212 -3.33 -6.38 -1.14
C ASP A 212 -1.84 -6.60 -0.92
N ALA A 213 -1.15 -5.62 -0.32
CA ALA A 213 0.28 -5.67 -0.01
C ALA A 213 0.65 -6.86 0.89
N HIS A 214 -0.23 -7.22 1.83
CA HIS A 214 0.01 -8.30 2.80
C HIS A 214 -0.60 -9.65 2.40
N GLY A 215 -1.48 -9.69 1.38
CA GLY A 215 -2.12 -10.93 0.95
C GLY A 215 -1.51 -11.54 -0.31
N ILE A 216 -1.03 -10.75 -1.28
CA ILE A 216 -0.46 -11.29 -2.51
C ILE A 216 0.73 -12.23 -2.21
N GLY A 217 0.71 -13.43 -2.79
CA GLY A 217 1.69 -14.49 -2.51
C GLY A 217 1.43 -15.30 -1.23
N VAL A 218 0.61 -14.81 -0.31
CA VAL A 218 0.41 -15.42 1.03
C VAL A 218 -0.95 -16.09 1.17
N VAL A 219 -2.04 -15.39 0.80
CA VAL A 219 -3.42 -15.89 0.94
C VAL A 219 -4.05 -16.20 -0.42
N GLY A 220 -5.21 -16.86 -0.44
CA GLY A 220 -5.93 -17.16 -1.67
C GLY A 220 -5.11 -18.00 -2.66
N ALA A 221 -4.47 -19.06 -2.16
CA ALA A 221 -3.51 -19.89 -2.91
C ALA A 221 -2.38 -19.07 -3.57
N GLY A 222 -1.91 -18.03 -2.86
CA GLY A 222 -0.85 -17.13 -3.32
C GLY A 222 -1.31 -16.05 -4.29
N ARG A 223 -2.60 -16.00 -4.64
CA ARG A 223 -3.13 -14.98 -5.56
C ARG A 223 -3.57 -13.71 -4.84
N GLY A 224 -3.73 -13.74 -3.51
CA GLY A 224 -4.04 -12.57 -2.69
C GLY A 224 -5.46 -12.54 -2.13
N GLY A 225 -5.79 -11.49 -1.37
CA GLY A 225 -7.00 -11.41 -0.55
C GLY A 225 -8.32 -11.61 -1.31
N GLY A 226 -8.44 -11.09 -2.54
CA GLY A 226 -9.62 -11.32 -3.38
C GLY A 226 -9.88 -12.79 -3.74
N PHE A 227 -8.86 -13.65 -3.65
CA PHE A 227 -8.96 -15.09 -3.91
C PHE A 227 -9.08 -15.93 -2.63
N ALA A 228 -9.18 -15.30 -1.46
CA ALA A 228 -9.39 -15.99 -0.19
C ALA A 228 -10.86 -16.41 0.03
N PHE A 229 -11.76 -16.08 -0.89
CA PHE A 229 -13.21 -16.29 -0.80
C PHE A 229 -13.71 -17.19 -1.94
N ASP A 230 -14.88 -17.80 -1.73
CA ASP A 230 -15.59 -18.60 -2.73
C ASP A 230 -17.01 -18.05 -2.98
N PRO A 231 -17.31 -17.53 -4.19
CA PRO A 231 -16.38 -17.35 -5.31
C PRO A 231 -15.34 -16.26 -5.04
N PRO A 232 -14.19 -16.28 -5.74
CA PRO A 232 -13.25 -15.16 -5.74
C PRO A 232 -13.91 -13.84 -6.16
N ILE A 233 -13.32 -12.73 -5.72
CA ILE A 233 -13.83 -11.37 -5.88
C ILE A 233 -13.07 -10.59 -6.94
#